data_AF-A0A0C2FNZ2-F1
#
_entry.id   AF-A0A0C2FNZ2-F1
#
_cell.length_a   1.000
_cell.length_b   1.000
_cell.length_c   1.000
_cell.angle_alpha   90.00
_cell.angle_beta   90.00
_cell.angle_gamma   90.00
#
_symmetry.space_group_name_H-M   'P 1'
#
loop_
_entity.id
_entity.type
_entity.pdbx_description
1 polymer ?
#
loop_
_entity_poly.entity_id
_entity_poly.type
_entity_poly.pdbx_seq_one_letter_code
_entity_poly.pdbx_strand_id
1 'polypeptide(L)'
;MQVDEDDDPIRRIADRIGDGQIEDGEQAIVEEDPLNSGDDQSDDEDLETLFDADNVHRARSKWKFQLKDGIMHIDNKDYCFQKCSGEAEW
;
A
#
# COMPACT_ATOMS: atom_id res chain seq x y z
N MET A 1 -9.85 42.16 -45.15
CA MET A 1 -9.64 41.25 -44.02
C MET A 1 -10.67 40.16 -44.15
N GLN A 2 -10.24 38.93 -44.34
CA GLN A 2 -10.98 37.76 -43.90
C GLN A 2 -9.94 36.66 -43.84
N VAL A 3 -9.41 36.48 -42.64
CA VAL A 3 -8.69 35.26 -42.29
C VAL A 3 -9.81 34.22 -42.31
N ASP A 4 -9.72 33.24 -43.21
CA ASP A 4 -10.72 32.17 -43.28
C ASP A 4 -10.74 31.47 -41.91
N GLU A 5 -11.76 31.79 -41.11
CA GLU A 5 -11.90 31.46 -39.69
C GLU A 5 -12.43 30.03 -39.47
N ASP A 6 -12.52 29.24 -40.54
CA ASP A 6 -13.21 27.95 -40.59
C ASP A 6 -12.31 26.71 -40.37
N ASP A 7 -11.01 26.92 -40.12
CA ASP A 7 -10.05 25.85 -39.81
C ASP A 7 -9.47 25.95 -38.39
N ASP A 8 -10.19 26.60 -37.46
CA ASP A 8 -9.85 26.53 -36.05
C ASP A 8 -10.29 25.17 -35.47
N PRO A 9 -9.36 24.25 -35.15
CA PRO A 9 -9.69 22.90 -34.69
C PRO A 9 -10.50 22.91 -33.39
N ILE A 10 -10.43 23.99 -32.62
CA ILE A 10 -11.12 24.16 -31.34
C ILE A 10 -12.63 24.34 -31.53
N ARG A 11 -13.09 25.03 -32.60
CA ARG A 11 -14.52 25.20 -32.89
C ARG A 11 -15.19 23.90 -33.32
N ARG A 12 -14.52 23.07 -34.14
CA ARG A 12 -15.02 21.73 -34.52
C ARG A 12 -15.20 20.80 -33.31
N ILE A 13 -14.33 20.93 -32.32
CA ILE A 13 -14.41 20.15 -31.07
C ILE A 13 -15.56 20.65 -30.20
N ALA A 14 -15.77 21.97 -30.10
CA ALA A 14 -16.85 22.56 -29.33
C ALA A 14 -18.25 22.17 -29.87
N ASP A 15 -18.44 22.18 -31.19
CA ASP A 15 -19.72 21.78 -31.80
C ASP A 15 -20.03 20.29 -31.62
N ARG A 16 -18.99 19.44 -31.58
CA ARG A 16 -19.13 18.00 -31.31
C ARG A 16 -19.49 17.69 -29.85
N ILE A 17 -19.16 18.59 -28.92
CA ILE A 17 -19.49 18.46 -27.49
C ILE A 17 -20.88 19.05 -27.15
N GLY A 18 -21.39 19.97 -27.98
CA GLY A 18 -22.68 20.65 -27.77
C GLY A 18 -23.93 19.83 -28.12
N ASP A 19 -23.80 18.83 -28.99
CA ASP A 19 -24.83 17.81 -29.23
C ASP A 19 -24.51 16.60 -28.35
N GLY A 20 -25.28 16.43 -27.27
CA GLY A 20 -25.06 15.46 -26.20
C GLY A 20 -25.19 13.97 -26.59
N GLN A 21 -24.55 13.54 -27.68
CA GLN A 21 -24.20 12.15 -27.93
C GLN A 21 -22.95 11.80 -27.12
N ILE A 22 -23.16 11.59 -25.82
CA ILE A 22 -22.32 10.70 -25.03
C ILE A 22 -22.56 9.27 -25.56
N GLU A 23 -21.92 8.94 -26.68
CA GLU A 23 -21.72 7.55 -27.04
C GLU A 23 -20.83 6.95 -25.94
N ASP A 24 -21.41 5.96 -25.26
CA ASP A 24 -20.87 5.08 -24.23
C ASP A 24 -19.60 4.40 -24.76
N GLY A 25 -18.53 5.19 -24.84
CA GLY A 25 -17.23 4.81 -25.34
C GLY A 25 -16.40 4.39 -24.14
N GLU A 26 -16.47 3.10 -23.85
CA GLU A 26 -15.54 2.32 -23.05
C GLU A 26 -14.08 2.71 -23.37
N GLN A 27 -13.60 3.77 -22.75
CA GLN A 27 -12.19 4.08 -22.63
C GLN A 27 -11.96 4.12 -21.14
N ALA A 28 -11.66 2.94 -20.60
CA ALA A 28 -10.95 2.76 -19.37
C ALA A 28 -9.65 3.56 -19.46
N ILE A 29 -9.74 4.86 -19.17
CA ILE A 29 -8.64 5.61 -18.61
C ILE A 29 -8.50 4.98 -17.24
N VAL A 30 -7.68 3.94 -17.21
CA VAL A 30 -7.17 3.39 -15.97
C VAL A 30 -6.36 4.54 -15.39
N GLU A 31 -7.02 5.40 -14.59
CA GLU A 31 -6.34 6.01 -13.46
C GLU A 31 -5.91 4.81 -12.60
N GLU A 32 -4.78 4.20 -12.98
CA GLU A 32 -3.91 3.61 -11.99
C GLU A 32 -3.48 4.79 -11.15
N ASP A 33 -4.29 5.04 -10.12
CA ASP A 33 -3.90 5.74 -8.91
C ASP A 33 -2.46 5.30 -8.64
N PRO A 34 -1.49 6.24 -8.72
CA PRO A 34 -0.06 5.95 -8.82
C PRO A 34 0.26 4.84 -7.85
N LEU A 35 0.81 3.71 -8.35
CA LEU A 35 1.04 2.39 -7.72
C LEU A 35 1.64 2.41 -6.27
N ASN A 36 1.01 3.17 -5.37
CA ASN A 36 1.33 3.54 -3.98
C ASN A 36 0.37 4.64 -3.38
N SER A 37 -0.84 4.89 -3.91
CA SER A 37 -1.86 5.71 -3.18
C SER A 37 -2.74 4.88 -2.25
N GLY A 38 -2.70 3.56 -2.44
CA GLY A 38 -3.39 2.54 -1.67
C GLY A 38 -2.56 1.28 -1.74
N ASP A 39 -1.37 1.30 -1.13
CA ASP A 39 -0.72 0.09 -0.66
C ASP A 39 -1.73 -0.58 0.27
N ASP A 40 -2.58 -1.46 -0.29
CA ASP A 40 -3.38 -2.39 0.48
C ASP A 40 -2.35 -3.26 1.17
N GLN A 41 -1.96 -2.79 2.37
CA GLN A 41 -1.16 -3.51 3.32
C GLN A 41 -1.70 -4.93 3.26
N SER A 42 -0.91 -5.86 2.72
CA SER A 42 -1.29 -7.26 2.67
C SER A 42 -1.23 -7.77 4.11
N ASP A 43 -2.23 -7.33 4.89
CA ASP A 43 -2.35 -7.41 6.34
C ASP A 43 -3.16 -8.64 6.65
N ASP A 44 -2.65 -9.83 6.30
CA ASP A 44 -2.87 -11.06 7.09
C ASP A 44 -2.75 -12.36 6.28
N GLU A 45 -2.79 -12.37 4.94
CA GLU A 45 -3.16 -13.63 4.25
C GLU A 45 -2.08 -14.74 4.15
N ASP A 46 -0.81 -14.53 4.54
CA ASP A 46 0.17 -15.65 4.50
C ASP A 46 1.38 -15.49 5.44
N LEU A 47 1.24 -14.73 6.54
CA LEU A 47 2.37 -14.50 7.47
C LEU A 47 2.51 -15.59 8.55
N GLU A 48 1.46 -16.37 8.82
CA GLU A 48 1.58 -17.62 9.59
C GLU A 48 2.44 -18.67 8.86
N THR A 49 2.53 -18.57 7.55
CA THR A 49 3.18 -19.52 6.63
C THR A 49 4.56 -19.05 6.16
N LEU A 50 4.88 -17.76 6.29
CA LEU A 50 6.15 -17.20 5.80
C LEU A 50 7.28 -17.21 6.85
N PHE A 51 6.97 -17.34 8.13
CA PHE A 51 7.97 -17.40 9.21
C PHE A 51 7.70 -18.56 10.18
N ASP A 52 8.23 -19.75 9.85
CA ASP A 52 8.43 -20.83 10.82
C ASP A 52 9.61 -20.50 11.74
N ALA A 53 9.45 -19.47 12.57
CA ALA A 53 10.34 -19.21 13.68
C ALA A 53 9.65 -19.69 14.95
N ASP A 54 9.97 -20.89 15.43
CA ASP A 54 9.43 -21.51 16.67
C ASP A 54 9.40 -20.56 17.89
N ASN A 55 10.23 -19.53 17.87
CA ASN A 55 10.49 -18.62 18.97
C ASN A 55 9.82 -17.24 18.81
N VAL A 56 9.14 -16.93 17.70
CA VAL A 56 8.51 -15.63 17.43
C VAL A 56 7.15 -15.82 16.77
N HIS A 57 6.12 -15.23 17.35
CA HIS A 57 4.74 -15.31 16.86
C HIS A 57 4.18 -13.90 16.67
N ARG A 58 3.40 -13.70 15.61
CA ARG A 58 2.76 -12.42 15.31
C ARG A 58 1.29 -12.62 14.96
N ALA A 59 0.42 -11.76 15.48
CA ALA A 59 -0.97 -11.64 15.06
C ALA A 59 -1.29 -10.15 14.85
N ARG A 60 -1.44 -9.73 13.58
CA ARG A 60 -1.51 -8.31 13.19
C ARG A 60 -0.33 -7.50 13.77
N SER A 61 -0.62 -6.44 14.53
CA SER A 61 0.36 -5.59 15.22
C SER A 61 0.95 -6.21 16.49
N LYS A 62 0.43 -7.34 16.96
CA LYS A 62 0.86 -7.94 18.23
C LYS A 62 1.95 -8.98 18.01
N TRP A 63 3.02 -8.84 18.76
CA TRP A 63 4.20 -9.68 18.74
C TRP A 63 4.34 -10.45 20.05
N LYS A 64 4.72 -11.72 19.96
CA LYS A 64 5.12 -12.55 21.09
C LYS A 64 6.43 -13.25 20.78
N PHE A 65 7.35 -13.29 21.73
CA PHE A 65 8.64 -13.96 21.57
C PHE A 65 8.97 -14.86 22.76
N GLN A 66 9.69 -15.94 22.48
CA GLN A 66 10.17 -16.95 23.42
C GLN A 66 11.65 -17.22 23.13
N LEU A 67 12.55 -16.62 23.92
CA LEU A 67 14.00 -16.69 23.73
C LEU A 67 14.62 -17.61 24.79
N LYS A 68 15.81 -18.15 24.51
CA LYS A 68 16.60 -18.99 25.43
C LYS A 68 18.06 -18.60 25.42
N ASP A 69 18.73 -18.86 26.54
CA ASP A 69 20.20 -18.74 26.71
C ASP A 69 20.81 -17.42 26.22
N GLY A 70 20.16 -16.29 26.58
CA GLY A 70 20.55 -14.96 26.08
C GLY A 70 21.16 -14.05 27.15
N ILE A 71 21.77 -12.97 26.65
CA ILE A 71 22.34 -11.88 27.45
C ILE A 71 21.66 -10.58 26.98
N MET A 72 21.25 -9.73 27.92
CA MET A 72 20.63 -8.42 27.66
C MET A 72 21.44 -7.32 28.36
N HIS A 73 21.53 -6.16 27.73
CA HIS A 73 22.10 -4.95 28.32
C HIS A 73 21.01 -3.88 28.43
N ILE A 74 20.63 -3.52 29.65
CA ILE A 74 19.52 -2.59 29.94
C ILE A 74 19.97 -1.66 31.05
N ASP A 75 19.76 -0.35 30.88
CA ASP A 75 20.09 0.69 31.87
C ASP A 75 21.52 0.57 32.42
N ASN A 76 22.50 0.46 31.52
CA ASN A 76 23.92 0.33 31.85
C ASN A 76 24.27 -0.93 32.67
N LYS A 77 23.44 -1.97 32.60
CA LYS A 77 23.62 -3.23 33.35
C LYS A 77 23.39 -4.45 32.47
N ASP A 78 24.22 -5.48 32.71
CA ASP A 78 24.14 -6.76 32.02
C ASP A 78 23.25 -7.77 32.77
N TYR A 79 22.47 -8.53 32.01
CA TYR A 79 21.56 -9.57 32.48
C TYR A 79 21.74 -10.82 31.64
N CYS A 80 21.74 -11.98 32.27
CA CYS A 80 21.71 -13.27 31.58
C CYS A 80 20.38 -13.97 31.87
N PHE A 81 19.83 -14.67 30.88
CA PHE A 81 18.60 -15.42 31.04
C PHE A 81 18.70 -16.81 30.39
N GLN A 82 18.09 -17.80 31.03
CA GLN A 82 17.93 -19.14 30.47
C GLN A 82 16.70 -19.21 29.54
N LYS A 83 15.63 -18.50 29.90
CA LYS A 83 14.42 -18.32 29.08
C LYS A 83 13.88 -16.91 29.27
N CYS A 84 13.37 -16.30 28.21
CA CYS A 84 12.72 -14.98 28.25
C CYS A 84 11.48 -15.00 27.35
N SER A 85 10.36 -14.53 27.88
CA SER A 85 9.12 -14.35 27.13
C SER A 85 8.76 -12.87 27.11
N GLY A 86 8.24 -12.38 25.99
CA GLY A 86 7.72 -11.02 25.95
C GLY A 86 6.66 -10.80 24.88
N GLU A 87 5.92 -9.71 25.08
CA GLU A 87 4.85 -9.27 24.21
C GLU A 87 5.08 -7.79 23.84
N ALA A 88 4.79 -7.43 22.59
CA ALA A 88 4.91 -6.06 22.10
C ALA A 88 3.78 -5.75 21.11
N GLU A 89 3.51 -4.46 20.91
CA GLU A 89 2.57 -3.95 19.92
C GLU A 89 3.30 -2.97 19.00
N TRP A 90 3.04 -3.06 17.70
CA TRP A 90 3.65 -2.25 16.64
C TRP A 90 2.64 -1.23 16.09
#